data_AF-A0A6N9GSY6-F1
#
_entry.id   AF-A0A6N9GSY6-F1
#
_cell.length_a   1.000
_cell.length_b   1.000
_cell.length_c   1.000
_cell.angle_alpha   90.00
_cell.angle_beta   90.00
_cell.angle_gamma   90.00
#
_symmetry.space_group_name_H-M   'P 1'
#
loop_
_entity.id
_entity.type
_entity.pdbx_description
1 polymer ?
#
loop_
_entity_poly.entity_id
_entity_poly.type
_entity_poly.pdbx_seq_one_letter_code
_entity_poly.pdbx_strand_id
1 'polypeptide(L)' 'MDKVACIVDFSIIIPAYNEKDYLFATIDAIQLATRKLVEESDVGVETIVVDNNSVDGTAEIARSKG' A
#
# COMPACT_ATOMS: atom_id res chain seq x y z
N MET A 1 24.22 11.99 10.75
CA MET A 1 24.14 10.58 10.30
C MET A 1 23.19 10.57 9.14
N ASP A 2 23.76 10.51 7.94
CA ASP A 2 23.02 10.58 6.69
C ASP A 2 22.22 9.29 6.53
N LYS A 3 20.88 9.35 6.72
CA LYS A 3 20.00 8.23 6.39
C LYS A 3 19.81 8.19 4.87
N VAL A 4 20.74 7.54 4.19
CA VAL A 4 20.54 7.12 2.79
C VAL A 4 20.54 5.59 2.75
N ALA A 5 19.36 5.04 3.01
CA ALA A 5 18.78 3.95 2.23
C ALA A 5 17.29 3.90 2.58
N CYS A 6 16.41 4.06 1.60
CA CYS A 6 15.02 3.62 1.71
C CYS A 6 15.07 2.09 1.63
N ILE A 7 15.53 1.44 2.70
CA ILE A 7 15.45 -0.01 2.83
C ILE A 7 13.98 -0.32 3.08
N VAL A 8 13.36 -0.95 2.10
CA VAL A 8 12.06 -1.57 2.26
C VAL A 8 12.30 -2.88 3.01
N ASP A 9 11.78 -2.99 4.23
CA ASP A 9 11.84 -4.20 5.04
C ASP A 9 10.70 -5.16 4.70
N PHE A 10 9.53 -4.59 4.34
CA PHE A 10 8.34 -5.36 3.96
C PHE A 10 7.73 -4.85 2.66
N SER A 11 7.39 -5.80 1.79
CA SER A 11 6.55 -5.56 0.62
C SER A 11 5.19 -6.21 0.83
N ILE A 12 4.13 -5.41 0.84
CA ILE A 12 2.75 -5.89 0.93
C ILE A 12 2.18 -5.94 -0.48
N ILE A 13 1.93 -7.15 -0.98
CA ILE A 13 1.37 -7.37 -2.31
C ILE A 13 -0.13 -7.65 -2.18
N ILE A 14 -0.94 -6.85 -2.86
CA ILE A 14 -2.40 -6.98 -2.89
C ILE A 14 -2.84 -7.38 -4.29
N PRO A 15 -3.14 -8.67 -4.55
CA PRO A 15 -3.86 -9.04 -5.77
C PRO A 15 -5.29 -8.52 -5.68
N ALA A 16 -5.75 -7.77 -6.69
CA ALA A 16 -7.07 -7.16 -6.71
C ALA A 16 -7.81 -7.51 -8.02
N TYR A 17 -9.06 -7.96 -7.88
CA TYR A 17 -9.97 -8.17 -9.01
C TYR A 17 -11.39 -7.80 -8.58
N ASN A 18 -11.91 -6.69 -9.09
CA ASN A 18 -13.22 -6.13 -8.74
C ASN A 18 -13.41 -5.87 -7.22
N GLU A 19 -12.46 -5.16 -6.62
CA GLU A 19 -12.37 -4.86 -5.19
C GLU A 19 -12.69 -3.40 -4.85
N LYS A 20 -13.41 -2.67 -5.73
CA LYS A 20 -13.64 -1.21 -5.58
C LYS A 20 -14.20 -0.81 -4.20
N ASP A 21 -15.01 -1.68 -3.59
CA ASP A 21 -15.74 -1.41 -2.35
C ASP A 21 -14.88 -1.65 -1.09
N TYR A 22 -13.74 -2.36 -1.22
CA TYR A 22 -12.91 -2.79 -0.10
C TYR A 22 -11.49 -2.20 -0.17
N LEU A 23 -10.92 -2.11 -1.38
CA LEU A 23 -9.52 -1.77 -1.59
C LEU A 23 -9.14 -0.42 -0.97
N PHE A 24 -10.04 0.57 -1.02
CA PHE A 24 -9.80 1.89 -0.44
C PHE A 24 -9.49 1.82 1.07
N ALA A 25 -10.35 1.12 1.83
CA ALA A 25 -10.20 0.98 3.28
C ALA A 25 -9.00 0.11 3.64
N THR A 26 -8.71 -0.92 2.82
CA THR A 26 -7.53 -1.76 2.99
C THR A 26 -6.23 -0.97 2.85
N ILE A 27 -6.11 -0.14 1.80
CA ILE A 27 -4.93 0.70 1.60
C ILE A 27 -4.79 1.72 2.74
N ASP A 28 -5.90 2.34 3.19
CA ASP A 28 -5.87 3.27 4.34
C ASP A 28 -5.35 2.62 5.62
N ALA A 29 -5.79 1.40 5.92
CA ALA A 29 -5.33 0.66 7.08
C ALA A 29 -3.83 0.32 6.99
N ILE A 30 -3.36 -0.10 5.80
CA ILE A 30 -1.95 -0.40 5.58
C ILE A 30 -1.08 0.85 5.70
N GLN A 31 -1.50 1.98 5.13
CA GLN A 31 -0.78 3.25 5.24
C GLN A 31 -0.71 3.73 6.69
N LEU A 32 -1.79 3.56 7.47
CA LEU A 32 -1.79 3.87 8.90
C LEU A 32 -0.79 3.00 9.68
N ALA A 33 -0.79 1.68 9.45
CA ALA A 33 0.16 0.77 10.07
C ALA A 33 1.61 1.08 9.66
N THR A 34 1.83 1.41 8.39
CA THR A 34 3.13 1.79 7.85
C THR A 34 3.68 3.03 8.55
N ARG A 35 2.88 4.10 8.69
CA ARG A 35 3.32 5.31 9.42
C ARG A 35 3.74 4.98 10.85
N LYS A 36 2.97 4.16 11.55
CA LYS A 36 3.30 3.73 12.91
C LYS A 36 4.63 2.97 12.98
N LEU A 37 4.87 2.05 12.04
CA LEU A 37 6.13 1.29 11.98
C LEU A 37 7.34 2.18 11.66
N VAL A 38 7.18 3.15 10.76
CA VAL A 38 8.23 4.13 10.45
C VAL A 38 8.55 4.98 11.68
N GLU A 39 7.53 5.50 12.37
CA GLU A 39 7.68 6.40 13.52
C GLU A 39 8.24 5.68 14.76
N GLU A 40 7.79 4.46 15.05
CA GLU A 40 8.13 3.74 16.28
C GLU A 40 9.35 2.82 16.13
N SER A 41 9.69 2.40 14.91
CA SER A 41 10.66 1.31 14.69
C SER A 41 11.58 1.51 13.49
N ASP A 42 11.50 2.64 12.77
CA ASP A 42 12.33 2.94 11.59
C ASP A 42 12.24 1.85 10.49
N VAL A 43 11.07 1.19 10.40
CA VAL A 43 10.81 0.11 9.46
C VAL A 43 10.17 0.67 8.18
N GLY A 44 10.76 0.38 7.03
CA GLY A 44 10.24 0.76 5.71
C GLY A 44 9.26 -0.26 5.14
N VAL A 45 8.13 0.21 4.62
CA VAL A 45 7.10 -0.66 4.00
C VAL A 45 6.69 -0.10 2.64
N GLU A 46 6.62 -0.97 1.63
CA GLU A 46 5.99 -0.66 0.34
C GLU A 46 4.69 -1.46 0.17
N THR A 47 3.73 -0.88 -0.55
CA THR A 47 2.47 -1.54 -0.88
C THR A 47 2.31 -1.56 -2.40
N ILE A 48 2.13 -2.76 -2.96
CA ILE A 48 2.01 -2.99 -4.40
C ILE A 48 0.63 -3.59 -4.66
N VAL A 49 -0.22 -2.86 -5.38
CA VAL A 49 -1.51 -3.38 -5.85
C VAL A 49 -1.34 -3.97 -7.25
N VAL A 50 -1.74 -5.23 -7.42
CA VAL A 50 -1.74 -5.93 -8.71
C VAL A 50 -3.19 -6.05 -9.16
N ASP A 51 -3.63 -5.10 -9.98
CA ASP A 51 -4.96 -5.15 -10.61
C ASP A 51 -4.98 -6.20 -11.74
N ASN A 52 -5.91 -7.14 -11.65
CA ASN A 52 -6.12 -8.17 -12.67
C ASN A 52 -7.18 -7.75 -13.69
N ASN A 53 -6.99 -6.58 -14.33
CA ASN A 53 -7.90 -6.04 -15.34
C ASN A 53 -9.34 -5.95 -14.84
N SER A 54 -9.53 -5.31 -13.67
CA SER A 54 -10.86 -5.09 -13.11
C SER A 54 -11.70 -4.17 -14.01
N VAL A 55 -13.02 -4.30 -13.93
CA VAL A 55 -13.97 -3.55 -14.77
C VAL A 55 -14.90 -2.64 -13.96
N ASP A 56 -14.60 -2.45 -12.68
CA ASP A 56 -15.52 -1.90 -11.69
C ASP A 56 -15.04 -0.60 -11.02
N GLY A 57 -13.85 -0.09 -11.35
CA GLY A 57 -13.24 1.06 -10.69
C GLY A 57 -12.06 0.74 -9.77
N THR A 58 -11.71 -0.55 -9.60
CA THR A 58 -10.63 -0.97 -8.68
C THR A 58 -9.29 -0.29 -8.97
N ALA A 59 -8.88 -0.19 -10.23
CA ALA A 59 -7.61 0.42 -10.62
C ALA A 59 -7.59 1.93 -10.33
N GLU A 60 -8.71 2.62 -10.50
CA GLU A 60 -8.89 4.03 -10.18
C GLU A 60 -8.77 4.28 -8.68
N ILE A 61 -9.38 3.41 -7.86
CA ILE A 61 -9.24 3.45 -6.40
C ILE A 61 -7.78 3.28 -5.99
N ALA A 62 -7.07 2.29 -6.54
CA ALA A 62 -5.66 2.06 -6.25
C ALA A 62 -4.80 3.30 -6.55
N ARG A 63 -4.92 3.86 -7.77
CA ARG A 63 -4.17 5.05 -8.19
C ARG A 63 -4.50 6.29 -7.37
N SER A 64 -5.73 6.41 -6.85
CA SER A 64 -6.12 7.55 -6.01
C SER A 64 -5.39 7.61 -4.66
N LYS A 65 -4.74 6.52 -4.25
CA LYS A 65 -4.08 6.36 -2.94
C LYS A 65 -2.54 6.48 -2.98
N GLY A 66 -1.93 6.62 -4.16
CA GLY A 66 -0.48 6.71 -4.35
C GLY A 66 -0.06 6.35 -5.76
#